data_AF-A0A4R8TBD5-F1
#
_entry.id   AF-A0A4R8TBD5-F1
#
_cell.length_a   1.000
_cell.length_b   1.000
_cell.length_c   1.000
_cell.angle_alpha   90.00
_cell.angle_beta   90.00
_cell.angle_gamma   90.00
#
_symmetry.space_group_name_H-M   'P 1'
#
loop_
_entity.id
_entity.type
_entity.pdbx_description
1 polymer ?
#
loop_
_entity_poly.entity_id
_entity_poly.type
_entity_poly.pdbx_seq_one_letter_code
_entity_poly.pdbx_strand_id
1 'polypeptide(L)'
;MYTSQNPSTSPVRLFKLPNTLAGDAVVSLVFGLVITWFVEYLVVDRDLRAGGVRPIGFVGEPERAPVRWLMLLDLLRDGGHRDDAKAKRMPAFLWDQALRIGVLFVASFFLFWCPAVGILAAAVGTKTPGGGGDWDWYFSPRWAPQVFKAVFGGVLALLTTPAMASFWLVREGWRLKREGALLG
;
A
#
# COMPACT_ATOMS: atom_id res chain seq x y z
N MET A 1 -21.18 5.27 -8.89
CA MET A 1 -20.75 6.69 -8.95
C MET A 1 -20.82 7.32 -10.35
N TYR A 2 -20.84 6.56 -11.47
CA TYR A 2 -20.92 7.12 -12.83
C TYR A 2 -22.32 7.11 -13.47
N THR A 3 -23.33 6.55 -12.81
CA THR A 3 -24.68 6.37 -13.39
C THR A 3 -25.47 7.67 -13.55
N SER A 4 -25.09 8.76 -12.88
CA SER A 4 -25.79 10.04 -12.92
C SER A 4 -25.17 11.09 -13.86
N GLN A 5 -24.04 10.79 -14.51
CA GLN A 5 -23.36 11.75 -15.39
C GLN A 5 -23.64 11.43 -16.85
N ASN A 6 -24.05 12.46 -17.60
CA ASN A 6 -24.32 12.33 -19.03
C ASN A 6 -22.99 12.06 -19.77
N PRO A 7 -22.79 10.90 -20.42
CA PRO A 7 -21.51 10.53 -21.03
C PRO A 7 -21.09 11.43 -22.20
N SER A 8 -22.04 12.20 -22.75
CA SER A 8 -21.81 13.27 -23.73
C SER A 8 -21.20 14.55 -23.12
N THR A 9 -21.33 14.76 -21.81
CA THR A 9 -20.92 16.00 -21.12
C THR A 9 -19.71 15.79 -20.20
N SER A 10 -19.43 14.56 -19.75
CA SER A 10 -18.30 14.25 -18.86
C SER A 10 -17.69 12.88 -19.16
N PRO A 11 -16.94 12.74 -20.27
CA PRO A 11 -16.31 11.48 -20.64
C PRO A 11 -15.27 11.03 -19.62
N VAL A 12 -15.06 9.71 -19.51
CA VAL A 12 -14.00 9.13 -18.68
C VAL A 12 -12.67 9.34 -19.39
N ARG A 13 -11.73 9.96 -18.68
CA ARG A 13 -10.43 10.38 -19.19
C ARG A 13 -9.29 9.78 -18.37
N LEU A 14 -8.10 9.72 -18.96
CA LEU A 14 -6.93 9.18 -18.25
C LEU A 14 -6.42 10.17 -17.21
N PHE A 15 -6.20 11.43 -17.62
CA PHE A 15 -5.54 12.43 -16.77
C PHE A 15 -6.46 13.57 -16.35
N LYS A 16 -7.31 14.10 -17.25
CA LYS A 16 -8.13 15.29 -16.96
C LYS A 16 -9.28 14.99 -15.99
N LEU A 17 -9.47 15.91 -15.05
CA LEU A 17 -10.65 16.00 -14.20
C LEU A 17 -11.91 16.36 -15.02
N PRO A 18 -13.12 16.03 -14.55
CA PRO A 18 -13.48 15.43 -13.25
C PRO A 18 -13.41 13.89 -13.19
N ASN A 19 -13.41 13.18 -14.32
CA ASN A 19 -13.44 11.70 -14.37
C ASN A 19 -12.07 11.12 -14.76
N THR A 20 -11.10 11.23 -13.85
CA THR A 20 -9.71 10.79 -14.08
C THR A 20 -9.47 9.37 -13.55
N LEU A 21 -9.11 8.44 -14.45
CA LEU A 21 -8.72 7.08 -14.05
C LEU A 21 -7.36 7.06 -13.35
N ALA A 22 -6.42 7.91 -13.79
CA ALA A 22 -5.10 7.98 -13.18
C ALA A 22 -5.18 8.51 -11.75
N GLY A 23 -5.99 9.55 -11.51
CA GLY A 23 -6.23 10.06 -10.16
C GLY A 23 -6.91 9.04 -9.26
N ASP A 24 -7.92 8.34 -9.76
CA ASP A 24 -8.59 7.25 -9.03
C ASP A 24 -7.61 6.13 -8.64
N ALA A 25 -6.65 5.79 -9.50
CA ALA A 25 -5.62 4.80 -9.20
C ALA A 25 -4.68 5.25 -8.08
N VAL A 26 -4.28 6.53 -8.05
CA VAL A 26 -3.47 7.08 -6.95
C VAL A 26 -4.22 6.99 -5.63
N VAL A 27 -5.48 7.41 -5.63
CA VAL A 27 -6.34 7.35 -4.43
C VAL A 27 -6.46 5.91 -3.94
N SER A 28 -6.69 4.97 -4.87
CA SER A 28 -6.77 3.54 -4.56
C SER A 28 -5.47 3.00 -3.96
N LEU A 29 -4.30 3.43 -4.45
CA LEU A 29 -3.01 3.07 -3.88
C LEU A 29 -2.85 3.58 -2.44
N VAL A 30 -3.15 4.86 -2.19
CA VAL A 30 -2.99 5.46 -0.86
C VAL A 30 -3.86 4.73 0.15
N PHE A 31 -5.17 4.63 -0.11
CA PHE A 31 -6.08 3.98 0.82
C PHE A 31 -5.81 2.48 0.94
N GLY A 32 -5.56 1.80 -0.18
CA GLY A 32 -5.23 0.38 -0.19
C GLY A 32 -4.01 0.07 0.68
N LEU A 33 -2.90 0.79 0.50
CA LEU A 33 -1.69 0.57 1.28
C LEU A 33 -1.86 0.91 2.77
N VAL A 34 -2.56 2.01 3.10
CA VAL A 34 -2.82 2.37 4.49
C VAL A 34 -3.67 1.30 5.18
N ILE A 35 -4.79 0.92 4.56
CA ILE A 35 -5.71 -0.06 5.13
C ILE A 35 -5.02 -1.42 5.28
N THR A 36 -4.40 -1.93 4.21
CA THR A 36 -3.71 -3.23 4.24
C THR A 36 -2.62 -3.24 5.32
N TRP A 37 -1.81 -2.17 5.43
CA TRP A 37 -0.76 -2.09 6.44
C TRP A 37 -1.25 -2.31 7.86
N PHE A 38 -2.34 -1.63 8.24
CA PHE A 38 -2.93 -1.73 9.57
C PHE A 38 -3.72 -3.03 9.77
N VAL A 39 -4.43 -3.51 8.74
CA VAL A 39 -5.15 -4.78 8.80
C VAL A 39 -4.18 -5.94 9.01
N GLU A 40 -3.10 -6.01 8.23
CA GLU A 40 -2.07 -7.04 8.39
C GLU A 40 -1.40 -6.98 9.75
N TYR A 41 -1.15 -5.78 10.27
CA TYR A 41 -0.64 -5.62 11.64
C TYR A 41 -1.57 -6.27 12.67
N LEU A 42 -2.87 -6.00 12.59
CA LEU A 42 -3.86 -6.54 13.54
C LEU A 42 -4.06 -8.04 13.38
N VAL A 43 -4.11 -8.54 12.14
CA VAL A 43 -4.28 -9.97 11.84
C VAL A 43 -3.07 -10.77 12.31
N VAL A 44 -1.85 -10.34 11.95
CA VAL A 44 -0.62 -11.02 12.36
C VAL A 44 -0.45 -11.01 13.87
N ASP A 45 -0.70 -9.87 14.54
CA ASP A 45 -0.64 -9.80 16.02
C ASP A 45 -1.66 -10.73 16.68
N ARG A 46 -2.89 -10.80 16.14
CA ARG A 46 -3.92 -11.72 16.63
C ARG A 46 -3.52 -13.18 16.45
N ASP A 47 -3.04 -13.55 15.26
CA ASP A 47 -2.71 -14.94 14.92
C ASP A 47 -1.48 -15.45 15.69
N LEU A 48 -0.50 -14.58 15.94
CA LEU A 48 0.63 -14.88 16.81
C LEU A 48 0.18 -15.10 18.26
N ARG A 49 -0.72 -14.26 18.79
CA ARG A 49 -1.25 -14.41 20.17
C ARG A 49 -2.10 -15.66 20.33
N ALA A 50 -2.84 -16.04 19.30
CA ALA A 50 -3.63 -17.28 19.29
C ALA A 50 -2.75 -18.53 19.10
N GLY A 51 -1.46 -18.37 18.77
CA GLY A 51 -0.56 -19.48 18.45
C GLY A 51 -0.85 -20.14 17.10
N GLY A 52 -1.69 -19.53 16.26
CA GLY A 52 -2.09 -20.07 14.95
C GLY A 52 -0.98 -19.97 13.90
N VAL A 53 -0.06 -19.01 14.06
CA VAL A 53 1.08 -18.79 13.18
C VAL A 53 2.35 -18.64 14.01
N ARG A 54 3.47 -19.15 13.50
CA ARG A 54 4.80 -18.95 14.11
C ARG A 54 5.51 -17.79 13.42
N PRO A 55 6.22 -16.93 14.16
CA PRO A 55 6.96 -15.84 13.56
C PRO A 55 8.17 -16.35 12.78
N ILE A 56 8.60 -15.56 11.80
CA ILE A 56 9.70 -15.92 10.92
C ILE A 56 11.03 -15.53 11.58
N GLY A 57 11.66 -16.48 12.26
CA GLY A 57 12.94 -16.27 12.97
C GLY A 57 14.20 -16.64 12.18
N PHE A 58 14.07 -17.25 10.99
CA PHE A 58 15.22 -17.71 10.21
C PHE A 58 15.98 -16.58 9.52
N VAL A 59 15.33 -15.43 9.30
CA VAL A 59 15.94 -14.28 8.62
C VAL A 59 16.86 -13.55 9.61
N GLY A 60 18.11 -13.34 9.21
CA GLY A 60 19.08 -12.56 10.00
C GLY A 60 18.64 -11.11 10.16
N GLU A 61 18.94 -10.51 11.33
CA GLU A 61 18.64 -9.10 11.55
C GLU A 61 19.49 -8.22 10.61
N PRO A 62 18.90 -7.27 9.86
CA PRO A 62 19.66 -6.40 8.97
C PRO A 62 20.62 -5.49 9.76
N GLU A 63 21.83 -5.34 9.24
CA GLU A 63 22.87 -4.47 9.83
C GLU A 63 22.73 -3.01 9.39
N ARG A 64 22.15 -2.76 8.21
CA ARG A 64 22.08 -1.42 7.59
C ARG A 64 21.00 -0.54 8.24
N ALA A 65 21.39 0.64 8.70
CA ALA A 65 20.52 1.63 9.34
C ALA A 65 19.17 1.91 8.64
N PRO A 66 19.09 2.15 7.31
CA PRO A 66 17.80 2.44 6.68
C PRO A 66 16.85 1.24 6.65
N VAL A 67 17.39 0.02 6.53
CA VAL A 67 16.58 -1.22 6.55
C VAL A 67 16.10 -1.51 7.97
N ARG A 68 16.95 -1.24 8.97
CA ARG A 68 16.59 -1.34 10.39
C ARG A 68 15.46 -0.39 10.77
N TRP A 69 15.55 0.87 10.33
CA TRP A 69 14.51 1.87 10.53
C TRP A 69 13.18 1.47 9.86
N LEU A 70 13.24 1.01 8.59
CA LEU A 70 12.07 0.54 7.86
C LEU A 70 11.40 -0.63 8.59
N MET A 71 12.19 -1.52 9.19
CA MET A 71 11.73 -2.71 9.93
C MET A 71 11.34 -2.47 11.39
N LEU A 72 11.31 -1.22 11.89
CA LEU A 72 11.07 -0.89 13.31
C LEU A 72 12.08 -1.50 14.30
N LEU A 73 13.28 -1.90 13.85
CA LEU A 73 14.25 -2.60 14.70
C LEU A 73 14.87 -1.71 15.78
N ASP A 74 14.94 -0.40 15.54
CA ASP A 74 15.49 0.57 16.49
C ASP A 74 14.50 0.90 17.61
N LEU A 75 13.19 0.95 17.30
CA LEU A 75 12.14 1.08 18.31
C LEU A 75 12.11 -0.13 19.27
N LEU A 76 12.41 -1.33 18.75
CA LEU A 76 12.56 -2.55 19.54
C LEU A 76 13.86 -2.56 20.38
N ARG A 77 14.90 -1.83 19.98
CA ARG A 77 16.17 -1.74 20.71
C ARG A 77 16.04 -0.85 21.95
N ASP A 78 15.28 0.23 21.82
CA ASP A 78 15.00 1.16 22.93
C ASP A 78 13.92 0.64 23.90
N GLY A 79 13.31 -0.51 23.59
CA GLY A 79 12.28 -1.18 24.40
C GLY A 79 12.76 -1.78 25.74
N GLY A 80 14.06 -1.67 26.06
CA GLY A 80 14.63 -2.03 27.36
C GLY A 80 14.34 -1.03 28.50
N HIS A 81 13.74 0.13 28.21
CA HIS A 81 13.18 1.04 29.21
C HIS A 81 11.64 1.04 29.08
N ARG A 82 11.03 -0.01 29.62
CA ARG A 82 9.61 0.01 30.02
C ARG A 82 9.46 1.13 31.06
N ASP A 83 8.68 2.17 30.76
CA ASP A 83 7.56 2.62 31.63
C ASP A 83 7.06 4.06 31.38
N ASP A 84 7.77 4.94 30.67
CA ASP A 84 7.35 6.36 30.62
C ASP A 84 6.73 6.82 29.29
N ALA A 85 5.48 7.32 29.38
CA ALA A 85 4.76 8.15 28.39
C ALA A 85 3.97 7.45 27.26
N LYS A 86 3.02 6.58 27.61
CA LYS A 86 2.05 5.94 26.68
C LYS A 86 1.17 6.95 25.89
N ALA A 87 0.91 8.15 26.42
CA ALA A 87 0.00 9.14 25.82
C ALA A 87 0.67 10.14 24.85
N LYS A 88 1.97 10.47 25.04
CA LYS A 88 2.71 11.36 24.12
C LYS A 88 3.28 10.65 22.89
N ARG A 89 3.24 9.31 22.85
CA ARG A 89 3.80 8.47 21.77
C ARG A 89 2.88 8.19 20.59
N MET A 90 1.56 8.38 20.72
CA MET A 90 0.62 8.07 19.64
C MET A 90 0.85 8.89 18.35
N PRO A 91 1.04 10.22 18.38
CA PRO A 91 1.33 10.98 17.15
C PRO A 91 2.69 10.62 16.56
N ALA A 92 3.71 10.38 17.41
CA ALA A 92 5.03 9.95 16.95
C ALA A 92 5.00 8.56 16.29
N PHE A 93 4.23 7.64 16.86
CA PHE A 93 4.00 6.32 16.29
C PHE A 93 3.28 6.40 14.95
N LEU A 94 2.19 7.18 14.85
CA LEU A 94 1.46 7.38 13.60
C LEU A 94 2.35 8.03 12.53
N TRP A 95 3.18 8.99 12.90
CA TRP A 95 4.14 9.63 11.99
C TRP A 95 5.17 8.63 11.46
N ASP A 96 5.71 7.80 12.34
CA ASP A 96 6.68 6.75 11.99
C ASP A 96 6.04 5.66 11.10
N GLN A 97 4.76 5.34 11.29
CA GLN A 97 4.02 4.50 10.34
C GLN A 97 3.76 5.21 9.00
N ALA A 98 3.39 6.49 9.03
CA ALA A 98 3.11 7.27 7.82
C ALA A 98 4.33 7.38 6.90
N LEU A 99 5.53 7.57 7.46
CA LEU A 99 6.78 7.58 6.68
C LEU A 99 7.03 6.24 5.97
N ARG A 100 6.77 5.11 6.64
CA ARG A 100 6.94 3.78 6.05
C ARG A 100 5.91 3.47 4.99
N ILE A 101 4.65 3.79 5.26
CA ILE A 101 3.59 3.73 4.25
C ILE A 101 3.95 4.64 3.07
N GLY A 102 4.57 5.79 3.32
CA GLY A 102 5.10 6.68 2.28
C GLY A 102 6.16 6.00 1.41
N VAL A 103 7.13 5.30 2.00
CA VAL A 103 8.13 4.53 1.25
C VAL A 103 7.49 3.41 0.42
N LEU A 104 6.58 2.65 1.03
CA LEU A 104 5.83 1.59 0.33
C LEU A 104 4.94 2.17 -0.77
N PHE A 105 4.37 3.35 -0.57
CA PHE A 105 3.60 4.08 -1.55
C PHE A 105 4.46 4.49 -2.72
N VAL A 106 5.64 5.09 -2.50
CA VAL A 106 6.56 5.46 -3.59
C VAL A 106 6.94 4.23 -4.40
N ALA A 107 7.34 3.13 -3.74
CA ALA A 107 7.67 1.88 -4.41
C ALA A 107 6.48 1.32 -5.21
N SER A 108 5.29 1.27 -4.60
CA SER A 108 4.06 0.78 -5.23
C SER A 108 3.57 1.69 -6.34
N PHE A 109 3.80 3.00 -6.26
CA PHE A 109 3.45 3.97 -7.28
C PHE A 109 4.22 3.68 -8.56
N PHE A 110 5.55 3.53 -8.47
CA PHE A 110 6.35 3.18 -9.63
C PHE A 110 6.05 1.76 -10.15
N LEU A 111 5.76 0.81 -9.26
CA LEU A 111 5.53 -0.58 -9.65
C LEU A 111 4.13 -0.83 -10.23
N PHE A 112 3.09 -0.18 -9.72
CA PHE A 112 1.71 -0.45 -10.10
C PHE A 112 1.08 0.69 -10.89
N TRP A 113 1.26 1.93 -10.44
CA TRP A 113 0.63 3.07 -11.12
C TRP A 113 1.23 3.32 -12.49
N CYS A 114 2.57 3.39 -12.59
CA CYS A 114 3.23 3.67 -13.88
C CYS A 114 2.88 2.63 -14.96
N PRO A 115 2.95 1.30 -14.69
CA PRO A 115 2.51 0.31 -15.67
C PRO A 115 1.01 0.37 -15.93
N ALA A 116 0.17 0.60 -14.93
CA ALA A 116 -1.27 0.72 -15.12
C ALA A 116 -1.63 1.88 -16.06
N VAL A 117 -1.04 3.06 -15.86
CA VAL A 117 -1.21 4.23 -16.73
C VAL A 117 -0.64 3.96 -18.12
N GLY A 118 0.52 3.32 -18.21
CA GLY A 118 1.13 2.92 -19.48
C GLY A 118 0.24 1.97 -20.28
N ILE A 119 -0.33 0.94 -19.64
CA ILE A 119 -1.25 -0.01 -20.28
C ILE A 119 -2.55 0.69 -20.70
N LEU A 120 -3.11 1.54 -19.83
CA LEU A 120 -4.30 2.33 -20.16
C LEU A 120 -4.05 3.26 -21.34
N ALA A 121 -2.89 3.92 -21.41
CA ALA A 121 -2.53 4.81 -22.50
C ALA A 121 -2.20 4.06 -23.81
N ALA A 122 -1.52 2.92 -23.75
CA ALA A 122 -1.00 2.22 -24.93
C ALA A 122 -1.97 1.19 -25.52
N ALA A 123 -2.72 0.46 -24.68
CA ALA A 123 -3.49 -0.71 -25.12
C ALA A 123 -5.00 -0.50 -25.12
N VAL A 124 -5.51 0.43 -24.32
CA VAL A 124 -6.97 0.56 -24.08
C VAL A 124 -7.50 1.93 -24.47
N GLY A 125 -6.71 2.99 -24.28
CA GLY A 125 -7.14 4.35 -24.50
C GLY A 125 -7.31 4.66 -25.98
N THR A 126 -8.50 5.13 -26.35
CA THR A 126 -8.72 5.69 -27.69
C THR A 126 -8.33 7.16 -27.66
N LYS A 127 -7.34 7.54 -28.48
CA LYS A 127 -7.01 8.94 -28.73
C LYS A 127 -7.91 9.42 -29.86
N THR A 128 -8.89 10.28 -29.57
CA THR A 128 -9.76 10.83 -30.60
C THR A 128 -8.99 11.88 -31.42
N PRO A 129 -8.72 11.67 -32.72
CA PRO A 129 -8.08 12.67 -33.56
C PRO A 129 -9.17 13.57 -34.12
N GLY A 130 -9.56 14.62 -33.39
CA GLY A 130 -10.54 15.58 -33.90
C GLY A 130 -11.07 16.52 -32.83
N GLY A 131 -10.55 17.75 -32.83
CA GLY A 131 -11.09 18.87 -32.05
C GLY A 131 -10.09 19.50 -31.08
N GLY A 132 -9.18 20.34 -31.59
CA GLY A 132 -8.48 21.35 -30.79
C GLY A 132 -7.47 20.84 -29.75
N GLY A 133 -6.35 20.26 -30.18
CA GLY A 133 -5.16 20.11 -29.33
C GLY A 133 -5.30 19.26 -28.06
N ASP A 134 -6.28 18.34 -28.00
CA ASP A 134 -6.47 17.49 -26.84
C ASP A 134 -5.49 16.30 -26.83
N TRP A 135 -4.81 16.11 -25.70
CA TRP A 135 -3.74 15.11 -25.50
C TRP A 135 -4.18 13.89 -24.68
N ASP A 136 -5.44 13.85 -24.23
CA ASP A 136 -5.93 12.85 -23.28
C ASP A 136 -6.48 11.58 -23.95
N TRP A 137 -6.57 10.50 -23.18
CA TRP A 137 -7.11 9.22 -23.61
C TRP A 137 -8.52 9.02 -23.07
N TYR A 138 -9.40 8.52 -23.93
CA TYR A 138 -10.82 8.35 -23.65
C TYR A 138 -11.17 6.88 -23.44
N PHE A 139 -12.11 6.62 -22.53
CA PHE A 139 -12.55 5.27 -22.18
C PHE A 139 -14.08 5.14 -22.15
N SER A 140 -14.56 3.92 -22.41
CA SER A 140 -15.99 3.60 -22.32
C SER A 140 -16.49 3.74 -20.87
N PRO A 141 -17.51 4.58 -20.62
CA PRO A 141 -17.97 4.89 -19.27
C PRO A 141 -18.70 3.74 -18.57
N ARG A 142 -19.16 2.72 -19.32
CA ARG A 142 -20.06 1.69 -18.77
C ARG A 142 -19.35 0.66 -17.89
N TRP A 143 -18.15 0.21 -18.30
CA TRP A 143 -17.44 -0.89 -17.61
C TRP A 143 -15.95 -0.61 -17.38
N ALA A 144 -15.31 0.25 -18.17
CA ALA A 144 -13.86 0.44 -18.09
C ALA A 144 -13.38 0.92 -16.71
N PRO A 145 -14.03 1.91 -16.05
CA PRO A 145 -13.60 2.34 -14.71
C PRO A 145 -13.77 1.27 -13.63
N GLN A 146 -14.84 0.47 -13.73
CA GLN A 146 -15.17 -0.55 -12.73
C GLN A 146 -14.20 -1.73 -12.82
N VAL A 147 -14.00 -2.24 -14.04
CA VAL A 147 -13.06 -3.34 -14.31
C VAL A 147 -11.64 -2.91 -13.96
N PHE A 148 -11.24 -1.69 -14.35
CA PHE A 148 -9.93 -1.15 -14.01
C PHE A 148 -9.70 -1.13 -12.49
N LYS A 149 -10.62 -0.55 -11.72
CA LYS A 149 -10.50 -0.47 -10.26
C LYS A 149 -10.46 -1.85 -9.61
N ALA A 150 -11.29 -2.78 -10.07
CA ALA A 150 -11.32 -4.14 -9.54
C ALA A 150 -10.01 -4.88 -9.81
N VAL A 151 -9.50 -4.85 -11.03
CA VAL A 151 -8.24 -5.51 -11.41
C VAL A 151 -7.06 -4.83 -10.70
N PHE A 152 -6.99 -3.51 -10.74
CA PHE A 152 -5.91 -2.74 -10.11
C PHE A 152 -5.85 -2.98 -8.61
N GLY A 153 -7.00 -2.87 -7.92
CA GLY A 153 -7.10 -3.14 -6.49
C GLY A 153 -6.79 -4.60 -6.15
N GLY A 154 -7.26 -5.55 -6.95
CA GLY A 154 -6.99 -6.98 -6.77
C GLY A 154 -5.51 -7.33 -6.90
N VAL A 155 -4.85 -6.85 -7.96
CA VAL A 155 -3.40 -7.05 -8.16
C VAL A 155 -2.60 -6.40 -7.05
N LEU A 156 -2.97 -5.17 -6.66
CA LEU A 156 -2.32 -4.45 -5.57
C LEU A 156 -2.44 -5.25 -4.26
N ALA A 157 -3.64 -5.66 -3.87
CA ALA A 157 -3.87 -6.42 -2.64
C ALA A 157 -3.12 -7.76 -2.66
N LEU A 158 -3.19 -8.49 -3.78
CA LEU A 158 -2.54 -9.80 -3.94
C LEU A 158 -1.03 -9.73 -3.69
N LEU A 159 -0.37 -8.63 -4.05
CA LEU A 159 1.07 -8.47 -3.89
C LEU A 159 1.45 -7.78 -2.58
N THR A 160 0.66 -6.80 -2.14
CA THR A 160 0.97 -6.01 -0.94
C THR A 160 0.64 -6.75 0.35
N THR A 161 -0.47 -7.49 0.40
CA THR A 161 -0.88 -8.28 1.57
C THR A 161 0.20 -9.29 2.01
N PRO A 162 0.66 -10.24 1.18
CA PRO A 162 1.66 -11.21 1.62
C PRO A 162 3.00 -10.55 1.95
N ALA A 163 3.37 -9.47 1.26
CA ALA A 163 4.59 -8.71 1.55
C ALA A 163 4.53 -8.03 2.92
N MET A 164 3.41 -7.38 3.25
CA MET A 164 3.20 -6.71 4.53
C MET A 164 3.04 -7.72 5.68
N ALA A 165 2.34 -8.84 5.45
CA ALA A 165 2.26 -9.93 6.42
C ALA A 165 3.64 -10.51 6.75
N SER A 166 4.45 -10.78 5.72
CA SER A 166 5.83 -11.25 5.87
C SER A 166 6.68 -10.25 6.66
N PHE A 167 6.56 -8.96 6.35
CA PHE A 167 7.22 -7.89 7.09
C PHE A 167 6.90 -7.96 8.60
N TRP A 168 5.62 -8.06 8.96
CA TRP A 168 5.21 -8.15 10.35
C TRP A 168 5.70 -9.43 11.04
N LEU A 169 5.60 -10.59 10.37
CA LEU A 169 6.04 -11.87 10.92
C LEU A 169 7.55 -11.94 11.16
N VAL A 170 8.36 -11.39 10.25
CA VAL A 170 9.83 -11.32 10.41
C VAL A 170 10.19 -10.39 11.56
N ARG A 171 9.53 -9.22 11.65
CA ARG A 171 9.74 -8.28 12.75
C ARG A 171 9.47 -8.92 14.11
N GLU A 172 8.37 -9.64 14.22
CA GLU A 172 7.97 -10.35 15.43
C GLU A 172 8.95 -11.48 15.78
N GLY A 173 9.50 -12.15 14.77
CA GLY A 173 10.58 -13.13 14.95
C GLY A 173 11.82 -12.51 15.59
N TRP A 174 12.24 -11.33 15.13
CA TRP A 174 13.36 -10.60 15.74
C TRP A 174 13.06 -10.15 17.17
N ARG A 175 11.83 -9.70 17.46
CA ARG A 175 11.42 -9.32 18.82
C ARG A 175 11.55 -10.50 19.78
N LEU A 176 10.97 -11.66 19.44
CA LEU A 176 11.04 -12.85 20.30
C LEU A 176 12.46 -13.41 20.45
N LYS A 177 13.30 -13.29 19.41
CA LYS A 177 14.71 -13.71 19.47
C LYS A 177 15.50 -12.87 20.48
N ARG A 178 15.24 -11.56 20.54
CA ARG A 178 15.87 -10.66 21.53
C ARG A 178 15.39 -10.91 22.96
N GLU A 179 14.14 -11.33 23.12
CA GLU A 179 13.54 -11.69 24.41
C GLU A 179 13.96 -13.10 24.90
N GLY A 180 14.75 -13.84 24.12
CA GLY A 180 15.22 -15.20 24.45
C GLY A 180 14.17 -16.29 24.27
N ALA A 181 12.98 -15.96 23.75
CA ALA A 181 11.84 -16.88 23.62
C ALA A 181 11.92 -17.84 22.43
N LEU A 182 12.87 -17.64 21.50
CA LEU A 182 13.09 -18.50 20.33
C LEU A 182 14.27 -19.48 20.48
N LEU A 183 14.84 -19.64 21.68
CA LEU A 183 15.90 -20.61 21.99
C LEU A 183 15.39 -21.84 22.77
N GLY A 184 14.15 -22.27 22.52
CA GLY A 184 13.57 -23.51 23.03
C GLY A 184 13.18 -24.45 21.90
#